data_AF-A0A7C9QTN8-F1
#
_entry.id   AF-A0A7C9QTN8-F1
#
_cell.length_a   1.000
_cell.length_b   1.000
_cell.length_c   1.000
_cell.angle_alpha   90.00
_cell.angle_beta   90.00
_cell.angle_gamma   90.00
#
_symmetry.space_group_name_H-M   'P 1'
#
loop_
_entity.id
_entity.type
_entity.pdbx_description
1 polymer ?
#
loop_
_entity_poly.entity_id
_entity_poly.type
_entity_poly.pdbx_seq_one_letter_code
_entity_poly.pdbx_strand_id
1 'polypeptide(L)' 'MLEEWIRNVPVATLREIAADPKAQGSRIWQLAVVELLVRQNEDALAA' A
#
# COMPACT_ATOMS: atom_id res chain seq x y z
N MET A 1 8.72 -1.90 -12.36
CA MET A 1 9.62 -1.34 -11.32
C MET A 1 8.89 -0.81 -10.08
N LEU A 2 8.19 0.34 -10.09
CA LEU A 2 7.59 0.87 -8.84
C LEU A 2 6.39 0.06 -8.33
N GLU A 3 5.53 -0.39 -9.23
CA GLU A 3 4.36 -1.25 -8.91
C GLU A 3 4.77 -2.66 -8.49
N GLU A 4 5.89 -3.16 -9.00
CA GLU A 4 6.43 -4.44 -8.53
C GLU A 4 7.09 -4.30 -7.17
N TRP A 5 7.77 -3.18 -6.94
CA TRP A 5 8.35 -2.88 -5.65
C TRP A 5 7.27 -2.76 -4.57
N ILE A 6 6.19 -2.00 -4.81
CA ILE A 6 5.13 -1.77 -3.80
C ILE A 6 4.47 -3.08 -3.34
N ARG A 7 4.30 -4.06 -4.25
CA ARG A 7 3.77 -5.39 -3.95
C ARG A 7 4.64 -6.20 -2.99
N ASN A 8 5.93 -5.90 -2.89
CA ASN A 8 6.86 -6.58 -1.98
C ASN A 8 7.11 -5.79 -0.69
N VAL A 9 6.55 -4.59 -0.54
CA VAL A 9 6.70 -3.78 0.67
C VAL A 9 5.87 -4.40 1.81
N PRO A 10 6.42 -4.48 3.04
CA PRO A 10 5.67 -4.93 4.21
C PRO A 10 4.44 -4.07 4.49
N VAL A 11 3.36 -4.68 4.98
CA VAL A 11 2.09 -3.98 5.29
C VAL A 11 2.31 -2.82 6.27
N ALA A 12 3.20 -2.98 7.25
CA ALA A 12 3.54 -1.91 8.19
C ALA A 12 4.09 -0.67 7.48
N THR A 13 5.04 -0.85 6.57
CA THR A 13 5.63 0.24 5.78
C THR A 13 4.61 0.86 4.82
N LEU A 14 3.73 0.05 4.22
CA LEU A 14 2.63 0.60 3.40
C LEU A 14 1.71 1.51 4.22
N ARG A 15 1.40 1.15 5.47
CA ARG A 15 0.60 1.97 6.39
C ARG A 15 1.31 3.27 6.75
N GLU A 16 2.62 3.23 6.99
CA GLU A 16 3.44 4.43 7.24
C GLU A 16 3.40 5.37 6.04
N ILE A 17 3.61 4.85 4.82
CA ILE A 17 3.54 5.65 3.59
C ILE A 17 2.14 6.27 3.42
N ALA A 18 1.07 5.49 3.62
CA ALA A 18 -0.30 5.97 3.46
C ALA A 18 -0.68 7.03 4.52
N ALA A 19 -0.09 6.96 5.70
CA ALA A 19 -0.31 7.90 6.79
C ALA A 19 0.57 9.17 6.69
N ASP A 20 1.61 9.20 5.86
CA ASP A 20 2.50 10.35 5.72
C ASP A 20 1.84 11.49 4.91
N PRO A 21 1.55 12.65 5.54
CA PRO A 21 0.95 13.78 4.85
C PRO A 21 1.85 14.38 3.76
N LYS A 22 3.17 14.21 3.87
CA LYS A 22 4.14 14.69 2.86
C LYS A 22 4.13 13.83 1.60
N ALA A 23 3.79 12.55 1.74
CA ALA A 23 3.66 11.64 0.63
C ALA A 23 2.29 11.76 -0.08
N GLN A 24 1.29 12.36 0.58
CA GLN A 24 -0.08 12.46 0.07
C GLN A 24 -0.13 13.07 -1.34
N GLY A 25 -0.86 12.40 -2.23
CA GLY A 25 -0.99 12.80 -3.64
C GLY A 25 0.16 12.36 -4.54
N SER A 26 1.28 11.87 -3.99
CA SER A 26 2.36 11.27 -4.79
C SER A 26 1.96 9.90 -5.36
N ARG A 27 2.67 9.45 -6.41
CA ARG A 27 2.46 8.12 -7.00
C ARG A 27 2.72 6.99 -6.00
N ILE A 28 3.73 7.13 -5.14
CA ILE A 28 4.07 6.13 -4.12
C ILE A 28 2.94 6.01 -3.09
N TRP A 29 2.37 7.13 -2.66
CA TRP A 29 1.24 7.14 -1.73
C TRP A 29 0.00 6.47 -2.33
N GLN A 30 -0.36 6.82 -3.57
CA GLN A 30 -1.49 6.20 -4.27
C GLN A 30 -1.32 4.68 -4.37
N LEU A 31 -0.13 4.23 -4.77
CA LEU A 31 0.18 2.81 -4.88
C LEU A 31 0.10 2.10 -3.52
N ALA A 32 0.60 2.72 -2.45
CA ALA A 32 0.53 2.14 -1.11
C ALA A 32 -0.93 1.99 -0.63
N VAL A 33 -1.78 2.99 -0.86
CA VAL A 33 -3.21 2.93 -0.51
C VAL A 33 -3.92 1.81 -1.27
N VAL A 34 -3.68 1.71 -2.59
CA VAL A 34 -4.29 0.66 -3.42
C VAL A 34 -3.83 -0.73 -2.96
N GLU A 35 -2.54 -0.92 -2.73
CA GLU A 35 -1.99 -2.21 -2.28
C GLU A 35 -2.54 -2.62 -0.90
N LEU A 36 -2.70 -1.67 0.03
CA LEU A 36 -3.34 -1.94 1.32
C LEU A 36 -4.78 -2.42 1.19
N LEU A 37 -5.54 -1.87 0.25
CA LEU A 37 -6.92 -2.29 -0.02
C LEU A 37 -6.96 -3.69 -0.65
N VAL A 38 -6.05 -3.98 -1.58
CA VAL A 38 -5.94 -5.31 -2.21
C VAL A 38 -5.70 -6.37 -1.14
N ARG A 39 -4.70 -6.18 -0.27
CA ARG A 39 -4.38 -7.16 0.77
C ARG A 39 -5.50 -7.34 1.80
N GLN A 40 -6.18 -6.26 2.18
CA GLN A 40 -7.35 -6.37 3.06
C GLN A 40 -8.46 -7.22 2.43
N ASN A 41 -8.70 -7.08 1.13
CA ASN A 41 -9.69 -7.91 0.43
C ASN A 41 -9.24 -9.37 0.32
N GLU A 42 -7.95 -9.63 0.06
CA GLU A 42 -7.40 -10.98 0.03
C GLU A 42 -7.51 -11.67 1.39
N ASP A 43 -7.15 -10.98 2.48
CA ASP A 43 -7.29 -11.49 3.84
C ASP A 43 -8.76 -11.76 4.19
N ALA A 44 -9.69 -10.89 3.75
CA ALA A 44 -11.12 -11.06 3.96
C ALA A 44 -11.73 -12.23 3.16
N LEU A 45 -11.18 -12.55 1.99
CA LEU A 45 -11.59 -13.71 1.17
C LEU A 45 -10.99 -15.02 1.68
N ALA A 46 -9.86 -14.96 2.38
CA ALA A 46 -9.18 -16.13 2.94
C ALA A 46 -9.72 -16.56 4.32
N ALA A 47 -10.54 -15.72 4.96
CA ALA A 47 -11.16 -15.95 6.27
C ALA A 47 -12.56 -16.59 6.14
#